data_AF-A0A415R5K2-F1
#
_entry.id   AF-A0A415R5K2-F1
#
_cell.length_a   1.000
_cell.length_b   1.000
_cell.length_c   1.000
_cell.angle_alpha   90.00
_cell.angle_beta   90.00
_cell.angle_gamma   90.00
#
_symmetry.space_group_name_H-M   'P 1'
#
loop_
_entity.id
_entity.type
_entity.pdbx_description
1 polymer ?
#
loop_
_entity_poly.entity_id
_entity_poly.type
_entity_poly.pdbx_seq_one_letter_code
_entity_poly.pdbx_strand_id
1 'polypeptide(L)' 'MNNLPKFFNMLVQSWNTVFFGLVAFGGVYLLTEGSYLLGAVLIAVGLGGACFCAKQTQAWANVKEEDLPKFGKRNRLRK' A
#
# COMPACT_ATOMS: atom_id res chain seq x y z
N MET A 1 -19.48 1.52 -12.99
CA MET A 1 -18.75 1.65 -11.71
C MET A 1 -17.93 0.38 -11.40
N ASN A 2 -17.27 -0.23 -12.39
CA ASN A 2 -16.52 -1.49 -12.19
C ASN A 2 -15.08 -1.28 -11.68
N ASN A 3 -14.61 -0.03 -11.59
CA ASN A 3 -13.24 0.30 -11.20
C ASN A 3 -13.08 0.70 -9.73
N LEU A 4 -14.18 0.70 -8.95
CA LEU A 4 -14.17 1.09 -7.55
C LEU A 4 -13.18 0.25 -6.70
N PRO A 5 -13.15 -1.10 -6.80
CA PRO A 5 -12.20 -1.89 -6.00
C PRO A 5 -10.74 -1.70 -6.42
N LYS A 6 -10.47 -1.44 -7.72
CA LYS A 6 -9.13 -1.09 -8.22
C LYS A 6 -8.67 0.25 -7.65
N PHE A 7 -9.56 1.25 -7.67
CA PHE A 7 -9.28 2.58 -7.15
C PHE A 7 -9.06 2.57 -5.63
N PHE A 8 -9.89 1.86 -4.87
CA PHE A 8 -9.71 1.72 -3.43
C PHE A 8 -8.40 1.01 -3.07
N ASN A 9 -8.04 -0.07 -3.77
CA ASN A 9 -6.75 -0.73 -3.54
C ASN A 9 -5.56 0.18 -3.86
N MET A 10 -5.60 0.91 -4.98
CA MET A 10 -4.57 1.90 -5.29
C MET A 10 -4.48 3.01 -4.24
N LEU A 11 -5.61 3.49 -3.73
CA LEU A 11 -5.66 4.57 -2.74
C LEU A 11 -5.14 4.12 -1.37
N VAL A 12 -5.53 2.93 -0.92
CA VAL A 12 -5.00 2.34 0.32
C VAL A 12 -3.50 2.12 0.20
N GLN A 13 -3.03 1.74 -0.98
CA GLN A 13 -1.63 1.45 -1.20
C GLN A 13 -0.74 2.68 -1.35
N SER A 14 -1.25 3.73 -2.00
CA SER A 14 -0.58 5.03 -2.02
C SER A 14 -0.52 5.60 -0.60
N TRP A 15 -1.59 5.45 0.18
CA TRP A 15 -1.60 5.86 1.58
C TRP A 15 -0.60 5.09 2.45
N ASN A 16 -0.51 3.76 2.29
CA ASN A 16 0.51 2.97 2.97
C ASN A 16 1.93 3.38 2.58
N THR A 17 2.16 3.75 1.31
CA THR A 17 3.47 4.25 0.87
C THR A 17 3.85 5.54 1.59
N VAL A 18 2.90 6.47 1.75
CA VAL A 18 3.09 7.70 2.53
C VAL A 18 3.35 7.38 4.01
N PHE A 19 2.58 6.47 4.60
CA PHE A 19 2.76 6.03 5.98
C PHE A 19 4.18 5.48 6.21
N PHE A 20 4.64 4.58 5.35
CA PHE A 20 6.00 4.02 5.45
C PHE A 20 7.10 5.06 5.20
N GLY A 21 6.84 6.08 4.36
CA GLY A 21 7.71 7.25 4.22
C GLY A 21 7.84 8.05 5.53
N LEU A 22 6.72 8.27 6.23
CA LEU A 22 6.72 8.92 7.55
C LEU A 22 7.44 8.08 8.61
N VAL A 23 7.29 6.75 8.58
CA VAL A 23 8.02 5.82 9.46
C VAL A 23 9.53 5.91 9.22
N ALA A 24 9.98 5.96 7.96
CA ALA A 24 11.38 6.16 7.64
C ALA A 24 11.90 7.51 8.16
N PHE A 25 11.11 8.58 7.99
CA PHE A 25 11.47 9.91 8.50
C PHE A 25 11.54 9.95 10.03
N GLY A 26 10.60 9.30 10.73
CA GLY A 26 10.66 9.12 12.18
C GLY A 26 11.90 8.34 12.62
N GLY A 27 12.31 7.32 11.85
CA GLY A 27 13.57 6.62 12.08
C GLY A 27 14.80 7.54 11.97
N VAL A 28 14.84 8.44 10.97
CA VAL A 28 15.90 9.46 10.85
C VAL A 28 15.91 10.41 12.05
N TYR A 29 14.75 10.84 12.52
CA TYR A 29 14.66 11.67 13.72
C TYR A 29 15.20 10.95 14.97
N LEU A 30 14.89 9.67 15.16
CA LEU A 30 15.45 8.88 16.26
C LEU A 30 16.98 8.69 16.18
N LEU A 31 17.56 8.70 14.98
CA LEU A 31 19.02 8.75 14.85
C LEU A 31 19.61 10.04 15.42
N THR A 32 18.89 11.16 15.31
CA THR A 32 19.33 12.46 15.84
C THR A 32 19.20 12.57 17.36
N GLU A 33 18.30 11.81 17.98
CA GLU A 33 18.15 11.71 19.44
C GLU A 33 19.09 10.67 20.08
N GLY A 34 19.96 10.03 19.30
CA GLY A 34 20.97 9.07 19.80
C GLY A 34 20.48 7.62 19.89
N SER A 35 19.24 7.33 19.50
CA SER A 35 18.69 5.97 19.43
C SER A 35 19.00 5.31 18.08
N TYR A 36 20.29 5.09 17.81
CA TYR A 36 20.80 4.66 16.50
C TYR A 36 20.20 3.33 16.00
N LEU A 37 20.09 2.35 16.89
CA LEU A 37 19.65 1.01 16.51
C LEU A 37 18.14 1.00 16.16
N LEU A 38 17.33 1.70 16.96
CA LEU A 38 15.90 1.84 16.70
C LEU A 38 15.62 2.69 15.45
N GLY A 39 16.38 3.78 15.26
CA GLY A 39 16.28 4.61 14.07
C GLY A 39 16.66 3.85 12.79
N ALA A 40 17.74 3.07 12.80
CA ALA A 40 18.14 2.26 11.66
C ALA A 40 17.10 1.18 11.29
N VAL A 41 16.50 0.52 12.30
CA VAL A 41 15.42 -0.45 12.08
C VAL A 41 14.19 0.23 11.48
N LEU A 42 13.78 1.38 11.99
CA LEU A 42 12.64 2.13 11.48
C LEU A 42 12.86 2.62 10.04
N ILE A 43 14.07 3.07 9.71
CA ILE A 43 14.44 3.45 8.34
C ILE A 43 14.37 2.23 7.40
N ALA A 44 14.93 1.08 7.81
CA ALA A 44 14.89 -0.13 7.01
C ALA A 44 13.46 -0.62 6.76
N VAL A 45 12.62 -0.62 7.80
CA VAL A 45 11.20 -1.00 7.71
C VAL A 45 10.41 0.02 6.87
N GLY A 46 10.64 1.31 7.06
CA GLY A 46 9.99 2.37 6.30
C GLY A 46 10.34 2.33 4.81
N LEU A 47 11.63 2.22 4.46
CA LEU A 47 12.06 2.09 3.06
C LEU A 47 11.58 0.77 2.43
N GLY A 48 11.68 -0.34 3.17
CA GLY A 48 11.20 -1.65 2.72
C GLY A 48 9.70 -1.66 2.46
N GLY A 49 8.92 -1.13 3.40
CA GLY A 49 7.46 -1.02 3.29
C GLY A 49 7.01 -0.08 2.18
N ALA A 50 7.68 1.06 1.99
CA ALA A 50 7.39 1.99 0.90
C ALA A 50 7.68 1.36 -0.47
N CYS A 51 8.82 0.66 -0.62
CA CYS A 51 9.17 -0.02 -1.86
C CYS A 51 8.18 -1.16 -2.19
N PHE A 52 7.76 -1.93 -1.18
CA PHE A 52 6.76 -2.99 -1.35
C PHE A 52 5.40 -2.43 -1.76
N CYS A 53 4.94 -1.36 -1.12
CA CYS A 53 3.68 -0.70 -1.47
C CYS A 53 3.73 -0.09 -2.88
N ALA A 54 4.85 0.54 -3.26
CA ALA A 54 5.02 1.07 -4.61
C ALA A 54 4.95 -0.03 -5.69
N LYS A 55 5.62 -1.17 -5.46
CA LYS A 55 5.55 -2.33 -6.37
C LYS A 55 4.15 -2.91 -6.46
N GLN A 56 3.43 -3.00 -5.34
CA GLN A 56 2.05 -3.46 -5.37
C GLN A 56 1.14 -2.45 -6.10
N THR A 57 1.29 -1.13 -5.90
CA THR A 57 0.53 -0.12 -6.68
C THR A 57 0.75 -0.29 -8.18
N GLN A 58 2.01 -0.51 -8.61
CA GLN A 58 2.34 -0.76 -10.02
C GLN A 58 1.74 -2.08 -10.53
N ALA A 59 1.75 -3.13 -9.72
CA ALA A 59 1.09 -4.39 -10.07
C ALA A 59 -0.42 -4.16 -10.26
N TRP A 60 -1.08 -3.46 -9.35
CA TRP A 60 -2.51 -3.10 -9.47
C TRP A 60 -2.80 -2.17 -10.63
N ALA A 61 -1.84 -1.32 -11.06
CA ALA A 61 -1.98 -0.51 -12.27
C ALA A 61 -2.07 -1.36 -13.54
N ASN A 62 -1.24 -2.40 -13.62
CA ASN A 62 -1.18 -3.32 -14.76
C ASN A 62 -2.28 -4.38 -14.79
N VAL A 63 -3.03 -4.59 -13.70
CA VAL A 63 -4.19 -5.50 -13.71
C VAL A 63 -5.26 -4.96 -14.67
N LYS A 64 -5.53 -5.71 -15.74
CA LYS A 64 -6.62 -5.41 -16.68
C LYS A 64 -7.96 -5.45 -15.95
N GLU A 65 -8.87 -4.57 -16.33
CA GLU A 65 -10.20 -4.48 -15.68
C GLU A 65 -11.03 -5.77 -15.81
N GLU A 66 -10.66 -6.64 -16.75
CA GLU A 66 -11.31 -7.93 -17.01
C GLU A 66 -11.00 -9.01 -15.95
N ASP A 67 -9.87 -8.91 -15.26
CA ASP A 67 -9.47 -9.86 -14.19
C ASP A 67 -9.97 -9.44 -12.80
N LEU A 68 -10.60 -8.26 -12.70
CA LEU A 68 -11.18 -7.82 -11.44
C LEU A 68 -12.49 -8.56 -11.18
N PRO A 69 -12.70 -9.07 -9.95
CA PRO A 69 -13.98 -9.68 -9.59
C PRO A 69 -15.09 -8.64 -9.79
N LYS A 70 -15.97 -8.89 -10.76
CA LYS A 70 -17.15 -8.06 -11.02
C LYS A 70 -18.03 -8.08 -9.77
N PHE A 71 -17.97 -7.01 -8.98
CA PHE A 71 -18.96 -6.73 -7.94
C PHE A 71 -20.29 -6.39 -8.62
N GLY A 72 -21.08 -7.42 -8.95
CA GLY A 72 -22.40 -7.20 -9.54
C GLY A 72 -22.92 -8.34 -10.41
N LYS A 73 -23.18 -9.50 -9.79
CA LYS A 73 -24.49 -10.17 -9.91
C LYS A 73 -24.53 -11.34 -8.94
N ARG A 74 -24.94 -11.06 -7.69
CA ARG A 74 -25.68 -12.06 -6.92
C ARG A 74 -27.04 -12.22 -7.60
N ASN A 75 -27.07 -12.94 -8.72
CA ASN A 75 -28.30 -13.53 -9.24
C ASN A 75 -28.74 -14.59 -8.22
N ARG A 76 -29.44 -14.19 -7.16
CA ARG A 76 -30.35 -15.11 -6.48
C ARG A 76 -31.60 -15.22 -7.35
N LEU A 77 -31.46 -15.99 -8.42
CA LEU A 77 -32.55 -16.73 -9.02
C LEU A 77 -32.31 -18.18 -8.62
N ARG A 78 -32.93 -18.61 -7.52
CA ARG A 78 -33.18 -20.03 -7.28
C ARG A 78 -34.60 -20.18 -6.76
N LYS A 79 -35.44 -20.59 -7.72
CA LYS A 79 -36.75 -21.26 -7.65
C LYS A 79 -37.80 -20.64 -6.75
#